data_AF-A0A356U7I9-F1
#
_entry.id   AF-A0A356U7I9-F1
#
_cell.length_a   1.000
_cell.length_b   1.000
_cell.length_c   1.000
_cell.angle_alpha   90.00
_cell.angle_beta   90.00
_cell.angle_gamma   90.00
#
_symmetry.space_group_name_H-M   'P 1'
#
loop_
_entity.id
_entity.type
_entity.pdbx_description
1 polymer ?
#
loop_
_entity_poly.entity_id
_entity_poly.type
_entity_poly.pdbx_seq_one_letter_code
_entity_poly.pdbx_strand_id
1 'polypeptide(L)' 'AVYAALEEKGYNPINQLVGYMISGDPAYITSHNDARNIICRVDRDEVLEILLKNYLQE' A
#
# COMPACT_ATOMS: atom_id res chain seq x y z
N ALA A 1 3.68 1.42 8.84
CA ALA A 1 3.02 0.17 9.28
C ALA A 1 3.00 -0.88 8.15
N VAL A 2 2.24 -0.67 7.06
CA VAL A 2 2.12 -1.65 5.95
C VAL A 2 3.47 -1.95 5.29
N TYR A 3 4.27 -0.92 5.02
CA TYR A 3 5.62 -1.07 4.45
C TYR A 3 6.50 -2.00 5.30
N ALA A 4 6.60 -1.75 6.60
CA ALA A 4 7.38 -2.58 7.52
C ALA A 4 6.86 -4.02 7.59
N ALA A 5 5.55 -4.22 7.62
CA ALA A 5 4.96 -5.56 7.61
C ALA A 5 5.30 -6.34 6.33
N LEU A 6 5.42 -5.66 5.19
CA LEU A 6 5.87 -6.27 3.93
C LEU A 6 7.35 -6.65 4.00
N GLU A 7 8.23 -5.78 4.51
CA GLU A 7 9.65 -6.07 4.67
C GLU A 7 9.91 -7.22 5.67
N GLU A 8 9.24 -7.22 6.81
CA GLU A 8 9.36 -8.30 7.82
C GLU A 8 8.99 -9.68 7.26
N LYS A 9 8.06 -9.72 6.30
CA LYS A 9 7.66 -10.96 5.62
C LYS A 9 8.52 -11.28 4.40
N GLY A 10 9.51 -10.45 4.08
CA GLY A 10 10.44 -10.64 2.97
C GLY A 10 9.87 -10.27 1.59
N TYR A 11 8.77 -9.52 1.54
CA TYR A 11 8.25 -8.98 0.29
C TYR A 11 8.98 -7.70 -0.11
N ASN A 12 9.03 -7.39 -1.41
CA ASN A 12 9.39 -6.06 -1.88
C ASN A 12 8.19 -5.11 -1.67
N PRO A 13 8.24 -4.15 -0.73
CA PRO A 13 7.06 -3.38 -0.39
C PRO A 13 6.57 -2.50 -1.53
N ILE A 14 7.48 -1.93 -2.33
CA ILE A 14 7.14 -1.08 -3.46
C ILE A 14 6.35 -1.87 -4.51
N ASN A 15 6.84 -3.05 -4.91
CA ASN A 15 6.15 -3.88 -5.89
C ASN A 15 4.74 -4.29 -5.41
N GLN A 16 4.61 -4.65 -4.14
CA GLN A 16 3.32 -5.05 -3.56
C GLN A 16 2.35 -3.87 -3.47
N LEU A 17 2.82 -2.69 -3.05
CA LEU A 17 2.00 -1.48 -3.01
C LEU A 17 1.58 -1.04 -4.40
N VAL A 18 2.48 -1.05 -5.39
CA VAL A 18 2.13 -0.75 -6.79
C VAL A 18 1.10 -1.74 -7.33
N GLY A 19 1.29 -3.04 -7.11
CA GLY A 19 0.34 -4.07 -7.49
C GLY A 19 -1.04 -3.86 -6.87
N TYR A 20 -1.09 -3.52 -5.57
CA TYR A 20 -2.33 -3.20 -4.87
C TYR A 20 -2.99 -1.92 -5.40
N MET A 21 -2.23 -0.85 -5.65
CA MET A 21 -2.78 0.41 -6.14
C MET A 21 -3.43 0.24 -7.52
N ILE A 22 -2.80 -0.50 -8.43
CA ILE A 22 -3.32 -0.74 -9.79
C ILE A 22 -4.51 -1.71 -9.77
N SER A 23 -4.38 -2.86 -9.11
CA SER A 23 -5.38 -3.93 -9.19
C SER A 23 -6.55 -3.78 -8.21
N GLY A 24 -6.28 -3.20 -7.05
CA GLY A 24 -7.18 -3.18 -5.90
C GLY A 24 -7.26 -4.48 -5.14
N ASP A 25 -6.51 -5.51 -5.53
CA ASP A 25 -6.56 -6.82 -4.91
C ASP A 25 -5.78 -6.82 -3.57
N PRO A 26 -6.47 -6.97 -2.42
CA PRO A 26 -5.82 -7.00 -1.11
C PRO A 26 -4.82 -8.16 -0.92
N ALA A 27 -4.82 -9.17 -1.80
CA ALA A 27 -3.89 -10.29 -1.75
C ALA A 27 -2.42 -9.86 -1.92
N TYR A 28 -2.16 -8.72 -2.57
CA TYR A 28 -0.82 -8.12 -2.63
C TYR A 28 -0.29 -7.72 -1.24
N ILE A 29 -1.17 -7.49 -0.27
CA ILE A 29 -0.78 -7.04 1.07
C ILE A 29 -0.90 -8.20 2.05
N THR A 30 0.17 -8.41 2.82
CA THR A 30 0.19 -9.43 3.87
C THR A 30 -0.80 -9.09 5.00
N SER A 31 -1.38 -10.11 5.63
CA SER A 31 -2.18 -9.93 6.86
C SER A 31 -1.32 -9.77 8.12
N HIS A 32 -0.01 -9.90 8.02
CA HIS A 32 0.93 -9.70 9.13
C HIS A 32 0.79 -8.28 9.72
N ASN A 33 0.84 -8.17 11.04
CA ASN A 33 0.67 -6.91 11.78
C ASN A 33 -0.57 -6.08 11.35
N ASP A 34 -1.66 -6.75 10.99
CA ASP A 34 -2.92 -6.14 10.53
C ASP A 34 -2.79 -5.29 9.25
N ALA A 35 -1.69 -5.42 8.51
CA ALA A 35 -1.36 -4.52 7.40
C ALA A 35 -2.43 -4.49 6.29
N ARG A 36 -2.97 -5.65 5.93
CA ARG A 36 -4.08 -5.73 4.95
C ARG A 36 -5.32 -4.98 5.41
N ASN A 37 -5.71 -5.09 6.68
CA ASN A 37 -6.89 -4.40 7.17
C ASN A 37 -6.65 -2.89 7.26
N ILE A 38 -5.44 -2.47 7.66
CA ILE A 38 -5.07 -1.05 7.71
C ILE A 38 -5.19 -0.40 6.34
N ILE A 39 -4.61 -1.01 5.30
CA ILE A 39 -4.61 -0.41 3.96
C ILE A 39 -6.00 -0.43 3.31
N CYS A 40 -6.81 -1.46 3.57
CA CYS A 40 -8.18 -1.55 3.02
C CYS A 40 -9.18 -0.59 3.69
N ARG A 41 -8.81 0.07 4.80
CA ARG A 41 -9.62 1.12 5.43
C ARG A 41 -9.45 2.50 4.80
N VAL A 42 -8.46 2.64 3.90
CA VAL A 42 -8.14 3.89 3.23
C VAL A 42 -8.55 3.76 1.77
N ASP A 43 -9.19 4.79 1.21
CA ASP A 43 -9.53 4.80 -0.20
C ASP A 43 -8.26 4.94 -1.05
N ARG A 44 -8.09 4.06 -2.03
CA ARG A 44 -6.89 4.04 -2.88
C ARG A 44 -6.74 5.34 -3.68
N ASP A 45 -7.85 5.94 -4.09
CA ASP A 45 -7.87 7.19 -4.84
C ASP A 45 -7.31 8.35 -4.00
N GLU A 46 -7.62 8.39 -2.70
CA GLU A 46 -7.05 9.36 -1.76
C GLU A 46 -5.53 9.19 -1.62
N VAL A 47 -5.06 7.94 -1.51
CA VAL A 47 -3.62 7.65 -1.48
C VAL A 47 -2.94 8.10 -2.78
N LEU A 48 -3.54 7.81 -3.93
CA LEU A 48 -2.98 8.19 -5.23
C LEU A 48 -2.95 9.72 -5.40
N GLU A 49 -4.00 10.43 -4.97
CA GLU A 49 -4.04 11.89 -4.97
C GLU A 49 -2.90 12.48 -4.13
N ILE A 50 -2.70 12.00 -2.91
CA ILE A 50 -1.61 12.44 -2.03
C ILE A 50 -0.25 12.15 -2.66
N LEU A 51 -0.07 10.98 -3.29
CA LEU A 51 1.18 10.63 -3.97
C LEU A 51 1.47 11.57 -5.14
N LEU A 52 0.46 11.90 -5.96
CA LEU A 52 0.59 12.82 -7.08
C LEU A 52 0.90 14.24 -6.63
N LYS A 53 0.18 14.75 -5.62
CA LYS A 53 0.44 16.06 -5.00
C LYS A 53 1.87 16.18 -4.50
N ASN A 54 2.34 15.18 -3.73
CA ASN A 54 3.73 15.13 -3.26
C ASN A 54 4.74 15.07 -4.41
N TYR A 55 4.46 14.30 -5.47
CA TYR A 55 5.33 14.22 -6.64
C TYR A 55 5.42 15.54 -7.42
N LEU A 56 4.29 16.24 -7.56
CA LEU A 56 4.19 17.53 -8.25
C LEU A 56 4.59 18.73 -7.37
N GLN A 57 4.78 18.52 -6.07
CA GLN A 57 5.03 19.56 -5.07
C GLN A 57 3.87 20.58 -4.97
N GLU A 58 2.64 20.07 -4.99
CA GLU A 58 1.37 20.80 -4.78
C GLU A 58 0.75 20.45 -3.42
#